data_AF-A0A9P0ZE41-F1
#
_entry.id   AF-A0A9P0ZE41-F1
#
_cell.length_a   1.000
_cell.length_b   1.000
_cell.length_c   1.000
_cell.angle_alpha   90.00
_cell.angle_beta   90.00
_cell.angle_gamma   90.00
#
_symmetry.space_group_name_H-M   'P 1'
#
loop_
_entity.id
_entity.type
_entity.pdbx_description
1 polymer ?
#
loop_
_entity_poly.entity_id
_entity_poly.type
_entity_poly.pdbx_seq_one_letter_code
_entity_poly.pdbx_strand_id
1 'polypeptide(L)'
;MGVGISVLIGLKAATLFAIFVFLRNLGFEWLSAPFLYASLISVLISIASHPLINLPILLGKSSDGTLPLWSLAMFSPYLFFARAFSALRRKKSGEPPYTEVCEGLYVGGWPSSPDKLPPGKPAIVDCTCELPRKLELSGNHPYFCIPTWDTRSPQPADIEAAVKWACRKRAQKVPVFVHCAYGHGRSVAVMCALLVALGVAEDWKNAEKLIKERRPYIRMNALHREALEEWSKDRLSFQPKT
;
A
#
# COMPACT_ATOMS: atom_id res chain seq x y z
N MET A 1 20.48 -4.77 -1.10
CA MET A 1 19.20 -4.77 -1.86
C MET A 1 18.18 -5.57 -1.07
N GLY A 2 17.16 -4.91 -0.50
CA GLY A 2 16.11 -5.64 0.22
C GLY A 2 15.37 -6.58 -0.71
N VAL A 3 15.17 -7.82 -0.28
CA VAL A 3 14.39 -8.86 -0.96
C VAL A 3 12.93 -8.39 -1.02
N GLY A 4 12.60 -7.54 -1.99
CA GLY A 4 11.29 -6.91 -2.13
C GLY A 4 10.21 -7.89 -2.60
N ILE A 5 8.99 -7.39 -2.77
CA ILE A 5 7.85 -8.17 -3.24
C ILE A 5 8.15 -8.90 -4.56
N SER A 6 8.95 -8.31 -5.45
CA SER A 6 9.34 -8.94 -6.72
C SER A 6 10.06 -10.26 -6.50
N VAL A 7 11.04 -10.32 -5.60
CA VAL A 7 11.79 -11.56 -5.34
C VAL A 7 10.94 -12.59 -4.61
N LEU A 8 10.14 -12.16 -3.61
CA LEU A 8 9.23 -13.05 -2.90
C LEU A 8 8.24 -13.73 -3.85
N ILE A 9 7.65 -12.94 -4.75
CA ILE A 9 6.69 -13.44 -5.73
C ILE A 9 7.40 -14.25 -6.83
N GLY A 10 8.63 -13.90 -7.20
CA GLY A 10 9.46 -14.70 -8.11
C GLY A 10 9.76 -16.10 -7.55
N LEU A 11 10.15 -16.19 -6.28
CA LEU A 11 10.38 -17.48 -5.61
C LEU A 11 9.09 -18.30 -5.54
N LYS A 12 7.97 -17.66 -5.19
CA LYS A 12 6.64 -18.29 -5.23
C LYS A 12 6.33 -18.83 -6.63
N ALA A 13 6.64 -18.08 -7.69
CA ALA A 13 6.41 -18.51 -9.07
C ALA A 13 7.20 -19.80 -9.40
N ALA A 14 8.47 -19.85 -9.01
CA ALA A 14 9.32 -21.02 -9.19
C ALA A 14 8.80 -22.24 -8.41
N THR A 15 8.39 -22.06 -7.15
CA THR A 15 7.81 -23.14 -6.34
C THR A 15 6.52 -23.69 -6.95
N LEU A 16 5.62 -22.80 -7.39
CA LEU A 16 4.36 -23.21 -8.04
C LEU A 16 4.61 -23.94 -9.35
N PHE A 17 5.63 -23.52 -10.12
CA PHE A 17 6.02 -24.21 -11.34
C PHE A 17 6.58 -25.62 -11.06
N ALA A 18 7.41 -25.76 -10.02
CA ALA A 18 7.92 -27.07 -9.61
C ALA A 18 6.79 -28.02 -9.17
N ILE A 19 5.79 -27.52 -8.44
CA ILE A 19 4.59 -28.29 -8.06
C ILE A 19 3.81 -28.70 -9.31
N PHE A 20 3.64 -27.79 -10.27
CA PHE A 20 3.00 -28.11 -11.56
C PHE A 20 3.72 -29.26 -12.27
N VAL A 21 5.04 -29.17 -12.45
CA VAL A 21 5.83 -30.22 -13.12
C VAL A 21 5.72 -31.55 -12.39
N PHE A 22 5.81 -31.53 -11.06
CA PHE A 22 5.67 -32.73 -10.23
C PHE A 22 4.31 -33.41 -10.41
N LEU A 23 3.21 -32.64 -10.30
CA LEU A 23 1.85 -33.18 -10.47
C LEU A 23 1.60 -33.68 -11.90
N ARG A 24 2.15 -32.99 -12.91
CA ARG A 24 2.06 -33.40 -14.31
C ARG A 24 2.78 -34.73 -14.54
N ASN A 25 3.97 -34.92 -13.95
CA ASN A 25 4.73 -36.17 -14.04
C ASN A 25 4.03 -37.36 -13.35
N LEU A 26 3.20 -37.09 -12.35
CA LEU A 26 2.36 -38.10 -11.69
C LEU A 26 1.04 -38.40 -12.45
N GLY A 27 0.80 -37.76 -13.60
CA GLY A 27 -0.41 -37.96 -14.41
C GLY A 27 -1.63 -37.13 -13.97
N PHE A 28 -1.50 -36.23 -12.98
CA PHE A 28 -2.60 -35.40 -12.50
C PHE A 28 -2.79 -34.13 -13.34
N GLU A 29 -3.25 -34.30 -14.58
CA GLU A 29 -3.35 -33.22 -15.56
C GLU A 29 -4.22 -32.04 -15.10
N TRP A 30 -5.47 -32.32 -14.72
CA TRP A 30 -6.44 -31.31 -14.30
C TRP A 30 -6.04 -30.58 -13.01
N LEU A 31 -5.45 -31.31 -12.06
CA LEU A 31 -5.00 -30.75 -10.78
C LEU A 31 -3.76 -29.86 -10.94
N SER A 32 -2.95 -30.10 -11.97
CA SER A 32 -1.71 -29.35 -12.22
C SER A 32 -1.97 -27.95 -12.82
N ALA A 33 -3.03 -27.78 -13.62
CA ALA A 33 -3.27 -26.55 -14.39
C ALA A 33 -3.40 -25.25 -13.53
N PRO A 34 -4.07 -25.23 -12.36
CA PRO A 34 -4.12 -24.05 -11.50
C PRO A 34 -2.75 -23.59 -10.99
N PHE A 35 -1.81 -24.52 -10.79
CA PHE A 35 -0.44 -24.19 -10.35
C PHE A 35 0.35 -23.51 -11.45
N LEU A 36 0.21 -23.95 -12.71
CA LEU A 36 0.81 -23.27 -13.85
C LEU A 36 0.25 -21.86 -14.00
N TYR A 37 -1.08 -21.70 -13.96
CA TYR A 37 -1.74 -20.40 -14.01
C TYR A 37 -1.23 -19.46 -12.90
N ALA A 38 -1.25 -19.93 -11.65
CA ALA A 38 -0.77 -19.13 -10.51
C ALA A 38 0.73 -18.80 -10.61
N SER A 39 1.54 -19.69 -11.19
CA SER A 39 2.95 -19.44 -11.47
C SER A 39 3.14 -18.34 -12.51
N LEU A 40 2.47 -18.42 -13.66
CA LEU A 40 2.56 -17.40 -14.73
C LEU A 40 2.12 -16.02 -14.25
N ILE A 41 1.01 -15.95 -13.51
CA ILE A 41 0.56 -14.70 -12.88
C ILE A 41 1.61 -14.19 -11.88
N SER A 42 2.24 -15.07 -11.11
CA SER A 42 3.30 -14.67 -10.18
C SER A 42 4.54 -14.15 -10.91
N VAL A 43 4.94 -14.74 -12.04
CA VAL A 43 6.03 -14.21 -12.88
C VAL A 43 5.69 -12.79 -13.35
N LEU A 44 4.49 -12.58 -13.87
CA LEU A 44 4.04 -11.26 -14.33
C LEU A 44 4.08 -10.22 -13.21
N ILE A 45 3.57 -10.55 -12.02
CA ILE A 45 3.60 -9.66 -10.86
C ILE A 45 5.03 -9.41 -10.37
N SER A 46 5.90 -10.41 -10.39
CA SER A 46 7.31 -10.27 -10.03
C SER A 46 8.01 -9.24 -10.93
N ILE A 47 7.80 -9.35 -12.25
CA ILE A 47 8.34 -8.41 -13.24
C ILE A 47 7.74 -7.02 -13.03
N ALA A 48 6.41 -6.90 -12.98
CA ALA A 48 5.73 -5.61 -12.84
C ALA A 48 6.06 -4.86 -11.54
N SER A 49 6.36 -5.60 -10.47
CA SER A 49 6.76 -5.04 -9.18
C SER A 49 8.27 -4.87 -9.03
N HIS A 50 9.08 -5.20 -10.04
CA HIS A 50 10.53 -4.97 -10.02
C HIS A 50 10.85 -3.46 -9.91
N PRO A 51 11.88 -3.00 -9.18
CA PRO A 51 12.14 -1.57 -9.00
C PRO A 51 12.35 -0.81 -10.31
N LEU A 52 12.94 -1.47 -11.31
CA LEU A 52 13.20 -0.87 -12.63
C LEU A 52 11.93 -0.71 -13.48
N ILE A 53 10.87 -1.48 -13.20
CA ILE A 53 9.63 -1.47 -13.99
C ILE A 53 8.53 -0.72 -13.24
N ASN A 54 8.33 -1.05 -11.96
CA ASN A 54 7.44 -0.40 -11.03
C ASN A 54 6.09 0.03 -11.64
N LEU A 55 5.30 -0.94 -12.12
CA LEU A 55 4.04 -0.71 -12.82
C LEU A 55 2.83 -1.10 -11.95
N PRO A 56 2.44 -0.30 -10.93
CA PRO A 56 1.34 -0.65 -10.01
C PRO A 56 -0.04 -0.58 -10.67
N ILE A 57 -0.15 0.11 -11.82
CA ILE A 57 -1.37 0.24 -12.62
C ILE A 57 -1.78 -1.11 -13.25
N LEU A 58 -0.89 -2.10 -13.30
CA LEU A 58 -1.17 -3.43 -13.86
C LEU A 58 -2.46 -4.08 -13.30
N LEU A 59 -2.74 -3.90 -12.01
CA LEU A 59 -3.94 -4.47 -11.39
C LEU A 59 -5.22 -3.68 -11.71
N GLY A 60 -5.13 -2.55 -12.41
CA GLY A 60 -6.27 -1.76 -12.85
C GLY A 60 -7.06 -1.14 -11.69
N LYS A 61 -6.43 -0.88 -10.54
CA LYS A 61 -7.12 -0.32 -9.38
C LYS A 61 -7.56 1.11 -9.66
N SER A 62 -8.85 1.36 -9.50
CA SER A 62 -9.49 2.63 -9.78
C SER A 62 -9.20 3.67 -8.69
N SER A 63 -9.44 4.95 -9.00
CA SER A 63 -9.23 6.07 -8.06
C SER A 63 -10.11 5.96 -6.79
N ASP A 64 -11.25 5.27 -6.89
CA ASP A 64 -12.17 4.96 -5.79
C ASP A 64 -11.74 3.74 -4.95
N GLY A 65 -10.64 3.10 -5.31
CA GLY A 65 -10.06 1.93 -4.65
C GLY A 65 -10.63 0.58 -5.10
N THR A 66 -11.56 0.55 -6.07
CA THR A 66 -12.14 -0.69 -6.57
C THR A 66 -11.22 -1.37 -7.59
N LEU A 67 -11.33 -2.69 -7.70
CA LEU A 67 -10.67 -3.49 -8.73
C LEU A 67 -11.71 -3.97 -9.74
N PRO A 68 -11.48 -3.82 -11.05
CA PRO A 68 -12.41 -4.27 -12.07
C PRO A 68 -12.51 -5.80 -12.10
N LEU A 69 -13.65 -6.32 -12.54
CA LEU A 69 -13.93 -7.77 -12.54
C LEU A 69 -12.89 -8.59 -13.31
N TRP A 70 -12.41 -8.07 -14.45
CA TRP A 70 -11.35 -8.74 -15.23
C TRP A 70 -10.06 -8.90 -14.41
N SER A 71 -9.71 -7.90 -13.60
CA SER A 71 -8.51 -7.93 -12.75
C SER A 71 -8.70 -8.89 -11.59
N LEU A 72 -9.89 -8.91 -10.99
CA LEU A 72 -10.23 -9.88 -9.95
C LEU A 72 -10.14 -11.32 -10.46
N ALA A 73 -10.57 -11.59 -11.69
CA ALA A 73 -10.50 -12.92 -12.30
C ALA A 73 -9.05 -13.30 -12.66
N MET A 74 -8.37 -12.46 -13.45
CA MET A 74 -7.03 -12.72 -13.98
C MET A 74 -5.93 -12.72 -12.91
N PHE A 75 -6.03 -11.83 -11.91
CA PHE A 75 -5.04 -11.76 -10.83
C PHE A 75 -5.51 -12.47 -9.56
N SER A 76 -6.59 -13.26 -9.61
CA SER A 76 -7.14 -13.97 -8.46
C SER A 76 -6.09 -14.72 -7.60
N PRO A 77 -5.09 -15.44 -8.16
CA PRO A 77 -4.12 -16.17 -7.33
C PRO A 77 -3.20 -15.24 -6.53
N TYR A 78 -2.89 -14.06 -7.09
CA TYR A 78 -2.08 -13.05 -6.40
C TYR A 78 -2.92 -12.26 -5.39
N LEU A 79 -4.11 -11.80 -5.77
CA LEU A 79 -4.98 -11.01 -4.91
C LEU A 79 -5.47 -11.83 -3.70
N PHE A 80 -5.81 -13.10 -3.91
CA PHE A 80 -6.14 -14.01 -2.81
C PHE A 80 -4.95 -14.16 -1.86
N PHE A 81 -3.76 -14.39 -2.41
CA PHE A 81 -2.54 -14.50 -1.61
C PHE A 81 -2.26 -13.22 -0.81
N ALA A 82 -2.33 -12.04 -1.43
CA ALA A 82 -2.11 -10.76 -0.76
C ALA A 82 -3.09 -10.55 0.41
N ARG A 83 -4.38 -10.87 0.20
CA ARG A 83 -5.42 -10.75 1.24
C ARG A 83 -5.22 -11.77 2.36
N ALA A 84 -4.97 -13.03 2.03
CA ALA A 84 -4.73 -14.09 3.00
C ALA A 84 -3.47 -13.80 3.84
N PHE A 85 -2.38 -13.38 3.20
CA PHE A 85 -1.15 -12.99 3.87
C PHE A 85 -1.35 -11.75 4.75
N SER A 86 -2.14 -10.77 4.30
CA SER A 86 -2.52 -9.61 5.11
C SER A 86 -3.30 -10.00 6.36
N ALA A 87 -4.33 -10.84 6.20
CA ALA A 87 -5.17 -11.32 7.30
C ALA A 87 -4.37 -12.16 8.31
N LEU A 88 -3.56 -13.11 7.84
CA LEU A 88 -2.75 -13.99 8.68
C LEU A 88 -1.71 -13.19 9.48
N ARG A 89 -0.99 -12.29 8.82
CA ARG A 89 0.03 -11.48 9.49
C ARG A 89 -0.59 -10.54 10.52
N ARG A 90 -1.77 -9.98 10.25
CA ARG A 90 -2.52 -9.16 11.22
C ARG A 90 -2.99 -9.96 12.42
N LYS A 91 -3.52 -11.17 12.20
CA LYS A 91 -3.91 -12.08 13.28
C LYS A 91 -2.72 -12.46 14.17
N LYS A 92 -1.52 -12.58 13.58
CA LYS A 92 -0.29 -12.89 14.31
C LYS A 92 0.32 -11.69 15.05
N SER A 93 0.24 -10.47 14.51
CA SER A 93 0.91 -9.31 15.12
C SER A 93 0.14 -8.68 16.28
N GLY A 94 -1.20 -8.77 16.28
CA GLY A 94 -2.03 -8.12 17.30
C GLY A 94 -1.96 -6.58 17.29
N GLU A 95 -1.35 -5.99 16.27
CA GLU A 95 -1.20 -4.54 16.16
C GLU A 95 -2.55 -3.84 15.94
N PRO A 96 -2.73 -2.63 16.52
CA PRO A 96 -3.95 -1.86 16.30
C PRO A 96 -4.12 -1.56 14.80
N PRO A 97 -5.36 -1.65 14.26
CA PRO A 97 -5.63 -1.43 12.85
C PRO A 97 -5.12 -0.09 12.32
N TYR A 98 -5.20 0.94 13.16
CA TYR A 98 -4.73 2.30 12.92
C TYR A 98 -4.19 2.90 14.22
N THR A 99 -3.46 4.01 14.09
CA THR A 99 -2.93 4.79 15.21
C THR A 99 -3.11 6.26 14.88
N GLU A 100 -3.60 7.05 15.85
CA GLU A 100 -3.61 8.51 15.75
C GLU A 100 -2.22 9.06 16.04
N VAL A 101 -1.65 9.76 15.06
CA VAL A 101 -0.31 10.36 15.18
C VAL A 101 -0.40 11.80 15.67
N CYS A 102 -1.41 12.51 15.18
CA CYS A 102 -1.74 13.89 15.53
C CYS A 102 -3.27 14.03 15.41
N GLU A 103 -3.85 15.05 16.01
CA GLU A 103 -5.30 15.25 16.07
C GLU A 103 -5.95 15.12 14.68
N GLY A 104 -6.81 14.11 14.53
CA GLY A 104 -7.53 13.81 13.30
C GLY A 104 -6.66 13.25 12.15
N LEU A 105 -5.43 12.81 12.43
CA LEU A 105 -4.51 12.17 11.48
C LEU A 105 -4.16 10.75 11.92
N TYR A 106 -4.63 9.79 11.13
CA TYR A 106 -4.51 8.36 11.42
C TYR A 106 -3.66 7.66 10.37
N VAL A 107 -2.76 6.77 10.82
CA VAL A 107 -1.98 5.89 9.94
C VAL A 107 -2.22 4.43 10.31
N GLY A 108 -2.36 3.54 9.32
CA GLY A 108 -2.69 2.16 9.62
C GLY A 108 -2.62 1.19 8.46
N GLY A 109 -3.07 -0.04 8.73
CA GLY A 109 -3.20 -1.08 7.72
C GLY A 109 -4.57 -1.07 7.06
N TRP A 110 -4.75 -1.93 6.06
CA TRP A 110 -5.95 -1.98 5.24
C TRP A 110 -7.21 -2.24 6.09
N PRO A 111 -8.23 -1.36 6.02
CA PRO A 111 -9.47 -1.52 6.77
C PRO A 111 -10.31 -2.63 6.12
N SER A 112 -10.14 -3.85 6.61
CA SER A 112 -10.87 -5.02 6.10
C SER A 112 -12.36 -5.00 6.43
N SER A 113 -12.79 -4.13 7.34
CA SER A 113 -14.15 -3.98 7.85
C SER A 113 -14.33 -2.58 8.49
N PRO A 114 -15.58 -2.07 8.63
CA PRO A 114 -15.85 -0.74 9.15
C PRO A 114 -15.36 -0.48 10.58
N ASP A 115 -15.33 -1.50 11.45
CA ASP A 115 -14.77 -1.44 12.81
C ASP A 115 -13.28 -1.12 12.85
N LYS A 116 -12.58 -1.30 11.73
CA LYS A 116 -11.15 -1.01 11.59
C LYS A 116 -10.89 0.37 10.99
N LEU A 117 -11.91 1.22 10.86
CA LEU A 117 -11.73 2.61 10.48
C LEU A 117 -11.60 3.52 11.71
N PRO A 118 -10.79 4.58 11.62
CA PRO A 118 -10.82 5.66 12.60
C PRO A 118 -12.20 6.30 12.74
N PRO A 119 -12.50 6.91 13.91
CA PRO A 119 -13.74 7.63 14.14
C PRO A 119 -13.86 8.88 13.25
N GLY A 120 -15.07 9.46 13.20
CA GLY A 120 -15.29 10.78 12.58
C GLY A 120 -15.38 10.78 11.05
N LYS A 121 -15.72 9.63 10.43
CA LYS A 121 -15.86 9.47 8.96
C LYS A 121 -14.65 10.01 8.19
N PRO A 122 -13.47 9.41 8.38
CA PRO A 122 -12.23 9.94 7.82
C PRO A 122 -12.25 9.92 6.29
N ALA A 123 -11.56 10.89 5.70
CA ALA A 123 -11.10 10.84 4.32
C ALA A 123 -9.94 9.85 4.20
N ILE A 124 -10.04 8.91 3.26
CA ILE A 124 -9.15 7.76 3.15
C ILE A 124 -8.14 7.98 2.02
N VAL A 125 -6.86 7.85 2.35
CA VAL A 125 -5.76 7.74 1.38
C VAL A 125 -5.28 6.29 1.35
N ASP A 126 -5.48 5.62 0.21
CA ASP A 126 -5.08 4.23 0.01
C ASP A 126 -3.79 4.14 -0.79
N CYS A 127 -2.75 3.55 -0.20
CA CYS A 127 -1.44 3.37 -0.81
C CYS A 127 -1.21 1.96 -1.37
N THR A 128 -2.25 1.18 -1.65
CA THR A 128 -2.15 -0.21 -2.12
C THR A 128 -2.64 -0.32 -3.56
N CYS A 129 -2.00 -1.15 -4.37
CA CYS A 129 -2.56 -1.58 -5.66
C CYS A 129 -3.30 -2.93 -5.51
N GLU A 130 -2.96 -3.71 -4.49
CA GLU A 130 -3.32 -5.12 -4.34
C GLU A 130 -4.56 -5.39 -3.47
N LEU A 131 -4.94 -4.44 -2.61
CA LEU A 131 -6.07 -4.59 -1.69
C LEU A 131 -7.22 -3.68 -2.12
N PRO A 132 -8.40 -4.21 -2.51
CA PRO A 132 -9.51 -3.36 -2.95
C PRO A 132 -10.17 -2.65 -1.76
N ARG A 133 -10.81 -1.51 -2.03
CA ARG A 133 -11.80 -0.93 -1.13
C ARG A 133 -12.92 -1.94 -0.88
N LYS A 134 -13.35 -2.03 0.38
CA LYS A 134 -14.52 -2.81 0.76
C LYS A 134 -15.80 -2.03 0.44
N LEU A 135 -16.80 -2.70 -0.15
CA LEU A 135 -18.07 -2.08 -0.55
C LEU A 135 -18.79 -1.43 0.64
N GLU A 136 -18.69 -2.02 1.82
CA GLU A 136 -19.23 -1.48 3.08
C GLU A 136 -18.65 -0.10 3.46
N LEU A 137 -17.47 0.24 2.92
CA LEU A 137 -16.84 1.54 3.13
C LEU A 137 -17.17 2.53 2.00
N SER A 138 -17.93 2.10 0.98
CA SER A 138 -18.35 2.93 -0.15
C SER A 138 -19.39 3.97 0.29
N GLY A 139 -19.42 5.12 -0.38
CA GLY A 139 -20.43 6.18 -0.17
C GLY A 139 -20.23 7.10 1.05
N ASN A 140 -19.67 6.62 2.16
CA ASN A 140 -19.56 7.40 3.40
C ASN A 140 -18.20 8.07 3.65
N HIS A 141 -17.19 7.77 2.82
CA HIS A 141 -15.82 8.23 3.01
C HIS A 141 -15.25 8.79 1.71
N PRO A 142 -14.78 10.06 1.70
CA PRO A 142 -13.94 10.56 0.61
C PRO A 142 -12.73 9.64 0.45
N TYR A 143 -12.35 9.36 -0.79
CA TYR A 143 -11.35 8.34 -1.08
C TYR A 143 -10.36 8.83 -2.13
N PHE A 144 -9.08 8.57 -1.91
CA PHE A 144 -8.00 8.89 -2.83
C PHE A 144 -7.00 7.74 -2.88
N CYS A 145 -6.90 7.08 -4.02
CA CYS A 145 -6.00 5.95 -4.21
C CYS A 145 -4.72 6.38 -4.94
N ILE A 146 -3.57 6.00 -4.38
CA ILE A 146 -2.24 6.08 -5.00
C ILE A 146 -1.66 4.66 -5.09
N PRO A 147 -2.00 3.91 -6.15
CA PRO A 147 -1.65 2.50 -6.28
C PRO A 147 -0.13 2.31 -6.18
N THR A 148 0.32 1.55 -5.17
CA THR A 148 1.74 1.29 -4.95
C THR A 148 1.95 -0.16 -4.54
N TRP A 149 2.90 -0.84 -5.19
CA TRP A 149 3.29 -2.21 -4.84
C TRP A 149 3.83 -2.30 -3.41
N ASP A 150 3.56 -3.42 -2.72
CA ASP A 150 4.17 -3.66 -1.42
C ASP A 150 5.71 -3.61 -1.51
N THR A 151 6.38 -3.13 -0.47
CA THR A 151 7.83 -2.87 -0.43
C THR A 151 8.37 -1.82 -1.43
N ARG A 152 7.54 -1.25 -2.31
CA ARG A 152 7.88 -0.07 -3.12
C ARG A 152 7.39 1.21 -2.46
N SER A 153 7.84 2.35 -2.99
CA SER A 153 7.42 3.66 -2.54
C SER A 153 6.42 4.29 -3.52
N PRO A 154 5.40 5.01 -3.02
CA PRO A 154 4.67 5.97 -3.85
C PRO A 154 5.67 6.97 -4.45
N GLN A 155 5.41 7.44 -5.67
CA GLN A 155 6.27 8.43 -6.33
C GLN A 155 6.12 9.81 -5.68
N PRO A 156 7.13 10.69 -5.72
CA PRO A 156 7.06 12.03 -5.14
C PRO A 156 5.82 12.83 -5.59
N ALA A 157 5.47 12.76 -6.88
CA ALA A 157 4.29 13.42 -7.43
C ALA A 157 2.97 12.85 -6.86
N ASP A 158 2.88 11.53 -6.66
CA ASP A 158 1.71 10.88 -6.05
C ASP A 158 1.59 11.23 -4.57
N ILE A 159 2.73 11.31 -3.86
CA ILE A 159 2.80 11.78 -2.48
C ILE A 159 2.25 13.20 -2.41
N GLU A 160 2.74 14.11 -3.25
CA GLU A 160 2.28 15.50 -3.27
C GLU A 160 0.79 15.62 -3.61
N ALA A 161 0.29 14.86 -4.58
CA ALA A 161 -1.13 14.84 -4.93
C ALA A 161 -2.00 14.37 -3.76
N ALA A 162 -1.61 13.28 -3.08
CA ALA A 162 -2.29 12.76 -1.90
C ALA A 162 -2.24 13.74 -0.73
N VAL A 163 -1.09 14.38 -0.49
CA VAL A 163 -0.89 15.39 0.55
C VAL A 163 -1.76 16.61 0.30
N LYS A 164 -1.73 17.20 -0.90
CA LYS A 164 -2.61 18.34 -1.25
C LYS A 164 -4.08 17.99 -1.06
N TRP A 165 -4.49 16.79 -1.47
CA TRP A 165 -5.86 16.32 -1.28
C TRP A 165 -6.21 16.18 0.21
N ALA A 166 -5.34 15.57 1.01
CA ALA A 166 -5.52 15.39 2.44
C ALA A 166 -5.56 16.73 3.20
N CYS A 167 -4.69 17.68 2.86
CA CYS A 167 -4.69 19.03 3.42
C CYS A 167 -6.04 19.74 3.20
N ARG A 168 -6.62 19.63 1.98
CA ARG A 168 -7.97 20.18 1.71
C ARG A 168 -9.05 19.54 2.59
N LYS A 169 -8.93 18.24 2.89
CA LYS A 169 -9.86 17.55 3.80
C LYS A 169 -9.68 17.98 5.25
N ARG A 170 -8.43 18.18 5.70
CA ARG A 170 -8.15 18.74 7.04
C ARG A 170 -8.68 20.16 7.20
N ALA A 171 -8.58 21.01 6.17
CA ALA A 171 -9.17 22.35 6.17
C ALA A 171 -10.70 22.33 6.36
N GLN A 172 -11.36 21.25 5.93
CA GLN A 172 -12.80 21.00 6.14
C GLN A 172 -13.10 20.34 7.50
N LYS A 173 -12.11 20.24 8.39
CA LYS A 173 -12.17 19.53 9.69
C LYS A 173 -12.51 18.04 9.56
N VAL A 174 -12.33 17.45 8.37
CA VAL A 174 -12.51 16.02 8.16
C VAL A 174 -11.24 15.28 8.62
N PRO A 175 -11.32 14.24 9.45
CA PRO A 175 -10.16 13.42 9.79
C PRO A 175 -9.56 12.75 8.55
N VAL A 176 -8.26 12.49 8.54
CA VAL A 176 -7.58 11.80 7.44
C VAL A 176 -7.01 10.49 7.92
N PHE A 177 -7.27 9.43 7.16
CA PHE A 177 -6.72 8.10 7.38
C PHE A 177 -5.85 7.67 6.19
N VAL A 178 -4.56 7.47 6.43
CA VAL A 178 -3.62 6.99 5.41
C VAL A 178 -3.29 5.52 5.69
N HIS A 179 -3.57 4.64 4.73
CA HIS A 179 -3.33 3.21 4.92
C HIS A 179 -2.54 2.54 3.78
N CYS A 180 -1.87 1.45 4.13
CA CYS A 180 -1.34 0.49 3.17
C CYS A 180 -1.82 -0.92 3.58
N ALA A 181 -1.03 -1.98 3.37
CA ALA A 181 -1.41 -3.31 3.87
C ALA A 181 -1.37 -3.39 5.41
N TYR A 182 -0.26 -2.94 6.02
CA TYR A 182 0.00 -3.09 7.47
C TYR A 182 0.23 -1.77 8.22
N GLY A 183 0.35 -0.66 7.51
CA GLY A 183 0.65 0.64 8.12
C GLY A 183 2.11 0.80 8.54
N HIS A 184 3.06 0.24 7.78
CA HIS A 184 4.48 0.22 8.15
C HIS A 184 5.39 1.00 7.20
N GLY A 185 5.08 1.06 5.89
CA GLY A 185 5.96 1.66 4.88
C GLY A 185 5.26 2.72 4.05
N ARG A 186 4.58 2.30 2.99
CA ARG A 186 3.91 3.17 1.99
C ARG A 186 3.06 4.29 2.62
N SER A 187 2.17 3.92 3.54
CA SER A 187 1.31 4.88 4.22
C SER A 187 2.04 5.76 5.22
N VAL A 188 3.14 5.27 5.80
CA VAL A 188 3.99 6.05 6.71
C VAL A 188 4.72 7.11 5.92
N ALA A 189 5.23 6.80 4.73
CA ALA A 189 5.86 7.79 3.85
C ALA A 189 4.89 8.94 3.52
N VAL A 190 3.67 8.63 3.11
CA VAL A 190 2.65 9.64 2.81
C VAL A 190 2.24 10.42 4.07
N MET A 191 2.13 9.77 5.23
CA MET A 191 1.85 10.46 6.50
C MET A 191 3.00 11.38 6.93
N CYS A 192 4.26 10.99 6.74
CA CYS A 192 5.42 11.86 6.97
C CYS A 192 5.28 13.15 6.17
N ALA A 193 5.05 13.03 4.86
CA ALA A 193 4.87 14.17 3.98
C ALA A 193 3.67 15.05 4.39
N LEU A 194 2.56 14.43 4.80
CA LEU A 194 1.36 15.14 5.26
C LEU A 194 1.62 15.93 6.57
N LEU A 195 2.33 15.36 7.53
CA LEU A 195 2.67 16.06 8.78
C LEU A 195 3.55 17.28 8.52
N VAL A 196 4.52 17.16 7.63
CA VAL A 196 5.36 18.29 7.20
C VAL A 196 4.53 19.32 6.40
N ALA A 197 3.54 18.86 5.63
CA ALA A 197 2.65 19.75 4.89
C ALA A 197 1.75 20.60 5.79
N LEU A 198 1.32 20.03 6.91
CA LEU A 198 0.48 20.68 7.90
C LEU A 198 1.28 21.46 8.95
N GLY A 199 2.62 21.51 8.85
CA GLY A 199 3.48 22.21 9.81
C GLY A 199 3.60 21.52 11.18
N VAL A 200 3.21 20.24 11.27
CA VAL A 200 3.31 19.44 12.50
C VAL A 200 4.74 18.94 12.73
N ALA A 201 5.50 18.78 11.66
CA ALA A 201 6.92 18.41 11.70
C ALA A 201 7.71 19.30 10.73
N GLU A 202 8.95 19.62 11.10
CA GLU A 202 9.84 20.45 10.27
C GLU A 202 10.27 19.72 8.98
N ASP A 203 10.56 18.43 9.10
CA ASP A 203 10.99 17.59 7.99
C ASP A 203 10.42 16.16 8.10
N TRP A 204 10.60 15.37 7.04
CA TRP A 204 10.04 14.03 6.97
C TRP A 204 10.69 13.08 7.99
N LYS A 205 11.92 13.37 8.45
CA LYS A 205 12.68 12.56 9.43
C LYS A 205 12.12 12.75 10.83
N ASN A 206 11.81 13.99 11.22
CA ASN A 206 11.13 14.33 12.46
C ASN A 206 9.70 13.77 12.44
N ALA A 207 9.02 13.82 11.29
CA ALA A 207 7.72 13.16 11.13
C ALA A 207 7.81 11.63 11.30
N GLU A 208 8.85 10.96 10.75
CA GLU A 208 9.08 9.52 10.94
C GLU A 208 9.25 9.19 12.43
N LYS A 209 10.05 9.99 13.16
CA LYS A 209 10.23 9.81 14.61
C LYS A 209 8.92 9.95 15.38
N LEU A 210 8.14 11.01 15.11
CA LEU A 210 6.84 11.24 15.73
C LEU A 210 5.88 10.07 15.51
N ILE A 211 5.79 9.58 14.27
CA ILE A 211 4.95 8.41 13.95
C ILE A 211 5.46 7.18 14.72
N LYS A 212 6.78 6.97 14.79
CA LYS A 212 7.38 5.81 15.46
C LYS A 212 7.07 5.76 16.96
N GLU A 213 7.02 6.90 17.63
CA GLU A 213 6.65 7.00 19.05
C GLU A 213 5.24 6.45 19.30
N ARG A 214 4.29 6.74 18.40
CA ARG A 214 2.90 6.29 18.51
C ARG A 214 2.67 4.89 17.91
N ARG A 215 3.44 4.53 16.89
CA ARG A 215 3.36 3.25 16.16
C ARG A 215 4.77 2.62 16.01
N PRO A 216 5.28 1.91 17.04
CA PRO A 216 6.68 1.45 17.09
C PRO A 216 7.12 0.53 15.94
N TYR A 217 6.18 -0.18 15.31
CA TYR A 217 6.46 -1.16 14.26
C TYR A 217 6.57 -0.58 12.85
N ILE A 218 6.57 0.74 12.68
CA ILE A 218 6.84 1.32 11.36
C ILE A 218 8.20 0.87 10.82
N ARG A 219 8.26 0.66 9.51
CA ARG A 219 9.43 0.17 8.81
C ARG A 219 9.48 0.72 7.39
N MET A 220 9.84 1.99 7.27
CA MET A 220 10.22 2.57 5.99
C MET A 220 11.56 1.97 5.52
N ASN A 221 11.64 1.70 4.22
CA ASN A 221 12.83 1.20 3.55
C ASN A 221 13.54 2.33 2.78
N ALA A 222 14.67 2.04 2.14
CA ALA A 222 15.44 3.03 1.38
C ALA A 222 14.59 3.76 0.32
N LEU A 223 13.79 3.03 -0.46
CA LEU A 223 12.93 3.60 -1.51
C LEU A 223 11.94 4.62 -0.96
N HIS A 224 11.35 4.38 0.22
CA HIS A 224 10.44 5.34 0.85
C HIS A 224 11.15 6.63 1.26
N ARG A 225 12.38 6.51 1.78
CA ARG A 225 13.18 7.65 2.22
C ARG A 225 13.71 8.45 1.04
N GLU A 226 14.13 7.78 -0.04
CA GLU A 226 14.54 8.40 -1.30
C GLU A 226 13.39 9.22 -1.90
N ALA A 227 12.19 8.63 -2.00
CA ALA A 227 11.01 9.34 -2.51
C ALA A 227 10.62 10.55 -1.64
N LEU A 228 10.73 10.43 -0.31
CA LEU A 228 10.50 11.55 0.61
C LEU A 228 11.55 12.66 0.48
N GLU A 229 12.80 12.29 0.26
CA GLU A 229 13.90 13.23 0.04
C GLU A 229 13.69 14.03 -1.27
N GLU A 230 13.30 13.35 -2.34
CA GLU A 230 12.96 13.98 -3.62
C GLU A 230 11.73 14.89 -3.48
N TRP A 231 10.65 14.38 -2.89
CA TRP A 231 9.45 15.16 -2.58
C TRP A 231 9.77 16.43 -1.77
N SER A 232 10.63 16.31 -0.76
CA SER A 232 11.02 17.44 0.09
C SER A 232 11.80 18.51 -0.68
N LYS A 233 12.67 18.12 -1.61
CA LYS A 233 13.44 19.05 -2.46
C LYS A 233 12.53 19.82 -3.40
N ASP A 234 11.60 19.13 -4.05
CA ASP A 234 10.62 19.77 -4.94
C ASP A 234 9.82 20.82 -4.17
N ARG A 235 9.37 20.49 -2.96
CA ARG A 235 8.60 21.42 -2.13
C ARG A 235 9.39 22.68 -1.73
N LEU A 236 10.67 22.54 -1.39
CA LEU A 236 11.55 23.68 -1.09
C LEU A 236 11.77 24.58 -2.30
N SER A 237 11.78 24.02 -3.52
CA SER A 237 11.91 24.80 -4.75
C SER A 237 10.68 25.68 -5.06
N PHE A 238 9.51 25.31 -4.53
CA PHE A 238 8.25 26.05 -4.71
C PHE A 238 7.90 27.01 -3.56
N GLN A 239 8.68 27.03 -2.47
CA GLN A 239 8.51 28.08 -1.46
C GLN A 239 9.17 29.37 -1.97
N PRO A 240 8.45 30.50 -2.05
CA PRO A 240 9.06 31.76 -2.45
C PRO A 240 10.20 32.07 -1.47
N LYS A 241 11.39 32.39 -1.98
CA LYS A 241 12.48 32.93 -1.16
C LYS A 241 11.94 34.20 -0.52
N THR A 242 11.71 34.13 0.80
CA THR A 242 11.35 35.28 1.64
C THR A 242 12.41 36.35 1.58
#